data_AF-A0A1I3EQD5-F1
#
_entry.id   AF-A0A1I3EQD5-F1
#
_cell.length_a   1.000
_cell.length_b   1.000
_cell.length_c   1.000
_cell.angle_alpha   90.00
_cell.angle_beta   90.00
_cell.angle_gamma   90.00
#
_symmetry.space_group_name_H-M   'P 1'
#
loop_
_entity.id
_entity.type
_entity.pdbx_description
1 polymer ?
#
loop_
_entity_poly.entity_id
_entity_poly.type
_entity_poly.pdbx_seq_one_letter_code
_entity_poly.pdbx_strand_id
1 'polypeptide(L)' 'MITFIDENKHDYGVEPICKELQIAPSTYYAAISRPPSKRSKTDEETVVKIKDVHQKNYGVYGALRVRVG' A
#
# COMPACT_ATOMS: atom_id res chain seq x y z
N MET A 1 -2.14 -3.91 7.16
CA MET A 1 -2.14 -5.26 7.78
C MET A 1 -0.77 -5.91 7.69
N ILE A 2 -0.22 -6.19 6.50
CA ILE A 2 1.12 -6.80 6.36
C ILE A 2 2.22 -5.94 6.99
N THR A 3 2.22 -4.63 6.73
CA THR A 3 3.15 -3.66 7.34
C THR A 3 3.12 -3.70 8.88
N PHE A 4 1.92 -3.77 9.47
CA PHE A 4 1.76 -3.87 10.92
C PHE A 4 2.38 -5.17 11.46
N ILE A 5 2.17 -6.30 10.77
CA ILE A 5 2.80 -7.58 11.14
C ILE A 5 4.33 -7.48 10.99
N ASP A 6 4.83 -6.85 9.92
CA ASP A 6 6.26 -6.68 9.69
C ASP A 6 6.95 -5.84 10.76
N GLU A 7 6.30 -4.78 11.22
CA GLU A 7 6.82 -3.89 12.28
C GLU A 7 6.85 -4.58 13.65
N ASN A 8 5.94 -5.51 13.91
CA ASN A 8 5.73 -6.10 15.24
C ASN A 8 6.21 -7.56 15.37
N LYS A 9 6.53 -8.24 14.26
CA LYS A 9 6.94 -9.67 14.27
C LYS A 9 8.21 -9.95 15.06
N HIS A 10 9.09 -8.95 15.22
CA HIS A 10 10.34 -9.11 15.97
C HIS A 10 10.10 -9.25 17.47
N ASP A 11 9.08 -8.58 18.00
CA ASP A 11 8.77 -8.57 19.43
C ASP A 11 7.76 -9.68 19.80
N TYR A 12 6.80 -9.98 18.93
CA TYR A 12 5.68 -10.87 19.25
C TYR A 12 5.60 -12.14 18.38
N GLY A 13 6.37 -12.22 17.29
CA GLY A 13 6.24 -13.28 16.30
C GLY A 13 5.01 -13.14 15.39
N VAL A 14 5.06 -13.78 14.22
CA VAL A 14 4.00 -13.68 13.20
C VAL A 14 2.72 -14.39 13.63
N GLU A 15 2.82 -15.60 14.18
CA GLU A 15 1.63 -16.42 14.50
C GLU A 15 0.73 -15.80 15.58
N PRO A 16 1.26 -15.25 16.69
CA PRO A 16 0.43 -14.58 17.69
C PRO A 16 -0.31 -13.36 17.13
N ILE A 17 0.37 -12.54 16.31
CA ILE A 17 -0.25 -11.38 15.66
C ILE A 17 -1.34 -11.83 14.67
N CYS A 18 -1.07 -12.85 13.86
CA CYS A 18 -2.06 -13.39 12.92
C CYS A 18 -3.31 -13.92 13.64
N LYS A 19 -3.16 -14.54 14.82
CA LYS A 19 -4.27 -15.02 15.64
C LYS A 19 -5.16 -13.87 16.11
N GLU A 20 -4.59 -12.78 16.64
CA GLU A 20 -5.35 -11.62 17.11
C GLU A 20 -6.05 -10.87 15.96
N LEU A 21 -5.40 -10.80 14.80
CA LEU A 21 -5.99 -10.23 13.58
C LEU A 21 -6.97 -11.18 12.88
N GLN A 22 -7.16 -12.40 13.40
CA GLN A 22 -8.03 -13.44 12.84
C GLN A 22 -7.72 -13.77 11.37
N ILE A 23 -6.43 -13.80 11.00
CA ILE A 23 -5.97 -14.21 9.67
C ILE A 23 -5.09 -15.45 9.75
N ALA A 24 -5.04 -16.24 8.67
CA ALA A 24 -4.12 -17.36 8.60
C ALA A 24 -2.66 -16.87 8.40
N PRO A 25 -1.65 -17.45 9.09
CA PRO A 25 -0.25 -17.13 8.85
C PRO A 25 0.18 -17.32 7.38
N SER A 26 -0.42 -18.30 6.69
CA SER A 26 -0.21 -18.52 5.26
C SER A 26 -0.61 -17.31 4.40
N THR A 27 -1.60 -16.51 4.82
CA THR A 27 -1.99 -15.26 4.15
C THR A 27 -0.86 -14.24 4.23
N TYR A 28 -0.18 -14.12 5.38
CA TYR A 28 0.97 -13.23 5.54
C TYR A 28 2.15 -13.69 4.67
N TYR A 29 2.53 -14.97 4.76
CA TYR A 29 3.63 -15.50 3.94
C TYR A 29 3.33 -15.41 2.44
N ALA A 30 2.08 -15.63 2.03
CA ALA A 30 1.66 -15.42 0.65
C ALA A 30 1.77 -13.95 0.24
N ALA A 31 1.43 -13.01 1.13
CA ALA A 31 1.51 -11.58 0.81
C ALA A 31 2.96 -11.09 0.64
N ILE A 32 3.90 -11.55 1.48
CA ILE A 32 5.31 -11.15 1.37
C ILE A 32 6.08 -11.90 0.26
N SER A 33 5.61 -13.08 -0.15
CA SER A 33 6.23 -13.86 -1.25
C SER A 33 5.68 -13.51 -2.63
N ARG A 34 4.50 -12.89 -2.70
CA ARG A 34 3.93 -12.44 -3.98
C ARG A 34 4.80 -11.33 -4.57
N PRO A 35 5.32 -11.49 -5.79
CA PRO A 35 5.94 -10.37 -6.49
C PRO A 35 4.89 -9.25 -6.64
N PRO A 36 5.29 -7.96 -6.59
CA PRO A 36 4.38 -6.86 -6.80
C PRO A 36 3.63 -7.08 -8.10
N SER A 37 2.30 -7.06 -8.01
CA SER A 37 1.42 -7.28 -9.16
C SER A 37 1.72 -6.24 -10.24
N LYS A 38 1.39 -6.54 -11.50
CA LYS A 38 1.56 -5.56 -12.60
C LYS A 38 0.86 -4.22 -12.32
N ARG A 39 -0.23 -4.23 -11.53
CA ARG A 39 -0.94 -3.02 -11.09
C ARG A 39 -0.20 -2.25 -10.00
N SER A 40 0.42 -2.94 -9.04
CA SER A 40 1.22 -2.31 -7.98
C SER A 40 2.44 -1.57 -8.55
N LYS A 41 3.06 -2.13 -9.60
CA LYS A 41 4.16 -1.47 -10.32
C LYS A 41 3.70 -0.20 -11.05
N THR A 42 2.54 -0.25 -11.72
CA THR A 42 2.00 0.93 -12.41
C THR A 42 1.54 2.02 -11.44
N ASP A 43 1.05 1.66 -10.25
CA ASP A 43 0.62 2.63 -9.24
C ASP A 43 1.82 3.37 -8.63
N GLU A 44 2.94 2.68 -8.34
CA GLU A 44 4.18 3.33 -7.88
C GLU A 44 4.71 4.32 -8.93
N GLU A 45 4.76 3.93 -10.20
CA GLU A 45 5.15 4.81 -11.30
C GLU A 45 4.17 5.99 -11.48
N THR A 46 2.89 5.76 -11.23
CA THR A 46 1.84 6.79 -11.32
C THR A 46 1.95 7.79 -10.16
N VAL A 47 2.22 7.33 -8.93
CA VAL A 47 2.40 8.19 -7.75
C VAL A 47 3.66 9.06 -7.90
N VAL A 48 4.75 8.54 -8.46
CA VAL A 48 5.96 9.33 -8.74
C VAL A 48 5.68 10.42 -9.77
N LYS A 49 4.95 10.10 -10.85
CA LYS A 49 4.55 11.07 -11.87
C LYS A 49 3.60 12.14 -11.33
N ILE A 50 2.65 11.77 -10.46
CA ILE A 50 1.74 12.72 -9.80
C ILE A 50 2.52 13.68 -8.90
N LYS A 51 3.50 13.20 -8.13
CA LYS A 51 4.33 14.06 -7.27
C LYS A 51 5.17 15.05 -8.08
N ASP A 52 5.77 14.61 -9.18
CA ASP A 52 6.57 15.48 -10.06
C ASP A 52 5.72 16.56 -10.75
N VAL A 53 4.52 16.20 -11.23
CA VAL A 53 3.56 17.17 -11.79
C VAL A 53 3.03 18.14 -10.71
N HIS A 54 2.79 17.66 -9.48
CA HIS A 54 2.31 18.50 -8.39
C HIS A 54 3.36 19.51 -7.92
N GLN A 55 4.63 19.11 -7.90
CA GLN A 55 5.75 19.98 -7.52
C GLN A 55 6.04 21.04 -8.59
N LYS A 56 5.85 20.70 -9.88
CA LYS A 56 6.01 21.65 -11.00
C LYS A 56 4.85 22.65 -11.13
N ASN A 57 3.66 22.33 -10.64
CA ASN A 57 2.45 23.15 -10.78
C ASN A 57 2.04 23.94 -9.52
N TYR A 58 2.94 24.15 -8.55
CA TYR A 58 2.68 24.95 -7.32
C TYR A 58 1.32 24.65 -6.64
N GLY A 59 0.89 23.38 -6.59
CA GLY A 59 -0.31 22.98 -5.86
C GLY A 59 -1.68 23.37 -6.47
N VAL A 60 -1.77 23.79 -7.75
CA VAL A 60 -3.03 24.26 -8.35
C VAL A 60 -3.94 23.15 -8.91
N TYR A 61 -3.64 21.87 -8.68
CA TYR A 61 -4.58 20.80 -9.01
C TYR A 61 -5.22 20.22 -7.75
N GLY A 62 -6.05 21.05 -7.12
CA GLY A 62 -6.96 20.69 -6.00
C GLY A 62 -8.45 20.89 -6.31
N ALA A 63 -8.83 21.41 -7.48
CA ALA A 63 -10.24 21.57 -7.84
C ALA A 63 -10.72 20.36 -8.66
N LEU A 64 -11.24 19.36 -7.96
CA LEU A 64 -12.05 18.30 -8.55
C LEU A 64 -13.31 18.95 -9.18
N ARG A 65 -13.28 19.27 -10.48
CA ARG A 65 -14.51 19.54 -11.24
C ARG A 65 -15.02 18.25 -11.85
N VAL A 66 -15.77 17.49 -11.06
CA VAL A 66 -16.72 16.50 -11.61
C VAL A 66 -17.94 17.28 -12.10
N ARG A 67 -18.16 17.28 -13.42
CA ARG A 67 -19.46 17.63 -14.00
C ARG A 67 -20.10 16.32 -14.43
N VAL A 68 -21.10 15.86 -13.69
CA VAL A 68 -22.05 14.86 -14.18
C VAL A 68 -23.06 15.64 -15.02
N GLY A 69 -23.18 15.26 -16.29
CA GLY A 69 -24.22 15.75 -17.20
C GLY A 69 -25.52 14.98 -17.00
#